data_AF-A0A7U9MMU8-F1
#
_entry.id   AF-A0A7U9MMU8-F1
#
_cell.length_a   1.000
_cell.length_b   1.000
_cell.length_c   1.000
_cell.angle_alpha   90.00
_cell.angle_beta   90.00
_cell.angle_gamma   90.00
#
_symmetry.space_group_name_H-M   'P 1'
#
loop_
_entity.id
_entity.type
_entity.pdbx_description
1 polymer ?
#
loop_
_entity_poly.entity_id
_entity_poly.type
_entity_poly.pdbx_seq_one_letter_code
_entity_poly.pdbx_strand_id
1 'polypeptide(L)'
;MGVDKIRPMPEIRKTYNKSYNAIRGFAAVGIFLSHMSYLKGSDVPFWRALYNLFFRHGSSCSSLFYIMSGFLAVYTWRNIGFREYISGKIKKIYPLVLGVLFLAIAVDVVMGGSETISGNVSVCSQKWWFNVFMGITMLKAFMPWESTFYSFHGPSWYMSALVVFYVLFWVIARIMADSGYKMRKRFGGG
;
A
#
# COMPACT_ATOMS: atom_id res chain seq x y z
N MET A 1 35.07 -9.54 21.78
CA MET A 1 34.27 -8.85 20.75
C MET A 1 33.68 -9.90 19.81
N GLY A 2 32.53 -10.47 20.17
CA GLY A 2 31.85 -11.46 19.33
C GLY A 2 30.90 -10.73 18.39
N VAL A 3 31.23 -10.71 17.10
CA VAL A 3 30.24 -10.38 16.07
C VAL A 3 29.21 -11.50 16.12
N ASP A 4 28.06 -11.22 16.73
CA ASP A 4 26.89 -12.09 16.68
C ASP A 4 26.57 -12.33 15.20
N LYS A 5 26.98 -13.52 14.72
CA LYS A 5 26.64 -14.03 13.39
C LYS A 5 25.14 -13.85 13.23
N ILE A 6 24.76 -13.12 12.19
CA ILE A 6 23.39 -12.99 11.70
C ILE A 6 22.78 -14.39 11.72
N ARG A 7 21.93 -14.68 12.73
CA ARG A 7 21.27 -15.99 12.78
C ARG A 7 20.43 -16.07 11.51
N PRO A 8 20.57 -17.11 10.68
CA PRO A 8 19.71 -17.29 9.53
C PRO A 8 18.26 -17.22 10.04
N MET A 9 17.41 -16.42 9.36
CA MET A 9 16.02 -16.30 9.75
C MET A 9 15.43 -17.71 9.89
N PRO A 10 14.87 -18.08 11.07
CA PRO A 10 14.33 -19.42 11.27
C PRO A 10 13.34 -19.74 10.15
N GLU A 11 13.46 -20.91 9.53
CA GLU A 11 12.70 -21.32 8.33
C GLU A 11 11.19 -21.08 8.48
N ILE A 12 10.66 -21.32 9.68
CA ILE A 12 9.27 -21.03 10.08
C ILE A 12 8.88 -19.57 9.78
N ARG A 13 9.73 -18.60 10.11
CA ARG A 13 9.49 -17.15 9.88
C ARG A 13 9.52 -16.79 8.39
N LYS A 14 10.35 -17.47 7.58
CA LYS A 14 10.35 -17.27 6.11
C LYS A 14 9.06 -17.78 5.48
N THR A 15 8.59 -18.95 5.90
CA THR A 15 7.33 -19.53 5.41
C THR A 15 6.13 -18.64 5.76
N TYR A 16 6.04 -18.13 6.99
CA TYR A 16 5.00 -17.16 7.35
C TYR A 16 5.05 -15.91 6.47
N ASN A 17 6.23 -15.33 6.26
CA ASN A 17 6.37 -14.16 5.39
C ASN A 17 5.91 -14.43 3.94
N LYS A 18 6.10 -15.66 3.42
CA LYS A 18 5.57 -16.06 2.12
C LYS A 18 4.05 -16.12 2.13
N SER A 19 3.45 -16.79 3.12
CA SER A 19 1.99 -16.90 3.25
C SER A 19 1.31 -15.54 3.41
N TYR A 20 1.86 -14.64 4.26
CA TYR A 20 1.36 -13.28 4.40
C TYR A 20 1.40 -12.49 3.09
N ASN A 21 2.49 -12.61 2.32
CA ASN A 21 2.59 -11.94 1.03
C ASN A 21 1.67 -12.56 -0.03
N ALA A 22 1.44 -13.88 0.00
CA ALA A 22 0.51 -14.55 -0.90
C ALA A 22 -0.94 -14.09 -0.67
N ILE A 23 -1.38 -14.01 0.59
CA ILE A 23 -2.72 -13.51 0.93
C ILE A 23 -2.86 -12.03 0.56
N ARG A 24 -1.82 -11.22 0.75
CA ARG A 24 -1.81 -9.81 0.28
C ARG A 24 -1.90 -9.73 -1.25
N GLY A 25 -1.23 -10.62 -1.97
CA GLY A 25 -1.34 -10.74 -3.42
C GLY A 25 -2.77 -11.06 -3.85
N PHE A 26 -3.40 -12.05 -3.21
CA PHE A 26 -4.80 -12.39 -3.46
C PHE A 26 -5.76 -11.23 -3.18
N ALA A 27 -5.56 -10.54 -2.04
CA ALA A 27 -6.33 -9.35 -1.71
C ALA A 27 -6.13 -8.24 -2.76
N ALA A 28 -4.90 -8.02 -3.22
CA ALA A 28 -4.60 -7.02 -4.27
C ALA A 28 -5.30 -7.36 -5.60
N VAL A 29 -5.37 -8.64 -5.98
CA VAL A 29 -6.15 -9.08 -7.15
C VAL A 29 -7.63 -8.77 -6.97
N GLY A 30 -8.20 -9.06 -5.79
CA GLY A 30 -9.58 -8.71 -5.47
C GLY A 30 -9.87 -7.19 -5.59
N ILE A 31 -8.95 -6.35 -5.10
CA ILE A 31 -9.04 -4.89 -5.25
C ILE A 31 -9.02 -4.51 -6.74
N PHE A 32 -8.08 -5.06 -7.52
CA PHE A 32 -7.98 -4.79 -8.95
C PHE A 32 -9.28 -5.17 -9.68
N LEU A 33 -9.82 -6.37 -9.43
CA LEU A 33 -11.06 -6.85 -10.06
C LEU A 33 -12.25 -5.96 -9.72
N SER A 34 -12.30 -5.40 -8.50
CA SER A 34 -13.37 -4.47 -8.11
C SER A 34 -13.40 -3.15 -8.89
N HIS A 35 -12.24 -2.73 -9.40
CA HIS A 35 -12.13 -1.55 -10.26
C HIS A 35 -12.62 -1.80 -11.69
N MET A 36 -12.90 -3.04 -12.08
CA MET A 36 -13.59 -3.38 -13.34
C MET A 36 -15.10 -3.08 -13.27
N SER A 37 -15.45 -1.93 -12.69
CA SER A 37 -16.82 -1.48 -12.46
C SER A 37 -17.63 -1.33 -13.75
N TYR A 38 -16.98 -1.14 -14.89
CA TYR A 38 -17.61 -1.15 -16.21
C TYR A 38 -18.32 -2.48 -16.53
N LEU A 39 -17.87 -3.60 -15.95
CA LEU A 39 -18.52 -4.91 -16.13
C LEU A 39 -19.91 -4.98 -15.49
N LYS A 40 -20.23 -4.08 -14.53
CA LYS A 40 -21.56 -3.96 -13.94
C LYS A 40 -22.63 -3.67 -15.00
N GLY A 41 -22.29 -2.87 -16.00
CA GLY A 41 -23.18 -2.46 -17.10
C GLY A 41 -23.03 -3.30 -18.36
N SER A 42 -22.32 -4.43 -18.31
CA SER A 42 -22.11 -5.27 -19.50
C SER A 42 -23.40 -5.90 -20.00
N ASP A 43 -23.58 -5.93 -21.32
CA ASP A 43 -24.68 -6.61 -22.01
C ASP A 43 -24.63 -8.14 -21.84
N VAL A 44 -23.43 -8.68 -21.55
CA VAL A 44 -23.21 -10.11 -21.37
C VAL A 44 -23.61 -10.54 -19.95
N PRO A 45 -24.61 -11.42 -19.76
CA PRO A 45 -25.10 -11.80 -18.44
C PRO A 45 -24.04 -12.44 -17.53
N PHE A 46 -23.10 -13.20 -18.12
CA PHE A 46 -22.00 -13.83 -17.40
C PHE A 46 -21.11 -12.80 -16.68
N TRP A 47 -20.64 -11.77 -17.39
CA TRP A 47 -19.76 -10.74 -16.81
C TRP A 47 -20.47 -9.92 -15.73
N ARG A 48 -21.75 -9.62 -15.95
CA ARG A 48 -22.59 -8.92 -14.97
C ARG A 48 -22.80 -9.76 -13.70
N ALA A 49 -23.09 -11.05 -13.84
CA ALA A 49 -23.24 -11.97 -12.70
C ALA A 49 -21.92 -12.12 -11.93
N LEU A 50 -20.80 -12.31 -12.64
CA LEU A 50 -19.48 -12.43 -12.05
C LEU A 50 -19.09 -11.18 -11.25
N TYR A 51 -19.37 -9.98 -11.80
CA TYR A 51 -19.10 -8.72 -11.10
C TYR A 51 -19.93 -8.59 -9.82
N ASN A 52 -21.23 -8.85 -9.90
CA ASN A 52 -22.14 -8.69 -8.77
C ASN A 52 -21.87 -9.68 -7.63
N LEU A 53 -21.48 -10.91 -7.97
CA LEU A 53 -21.19 -11.96 -6.98
C LEU A 53 -19.82 -11.77 -6.34
N PHE A 54 -18.77 -11.49 -7.14
CA PHE A 54 -17.39 -11.52 -6.65
C PHE A 54 -16.73 -10.14 -6.65
N PHE A 55 -16.73 -9.42 -7.77
CA PHE A 55 -15.86 -8.24 -7.93
C PHE A 55 -16.34 -7.01 -7.16
N ARG A 56 -17.64 -6.90 -6.86
CA ARG A 56 -18.19 -5.78 -6.08
C ARG A 56 -17.55 -5.61 -4.69
N HIS A 57 -17.00 -6.68 -4.11
CA HIS A 57 -16.51 -6.71 -2.72
C HIS A 57 -15.08 -6.15 -2.53
N GLY A 58 -14.63 -5.23 -3.40
CA GLY A 58 -13.29 -4.65 -3.34
C GLY A 58 -12.92 -4.01 -1.99
N SER A 59 -13.89 -3.37 -1.32
CA SER A 59 -13.67 -2.76 -0.01
C SER A 59 -13.20 -3.77 1.04
N SER A 60 -13.79 -4.97 1.06
CA SER A 60 -13.40 -6.06 1.96
C SER A 60 -11.97 -6.54 1.67
N CYS A 61 -11.58 -6.61 0.40
CA CYS A 61 -10.23 -6.97 -0.02
C CYS A 61 -9.20 -5.91 0.41
N SER A 62 -9.55 -4.62 0.32
CA SER A 62 -8.72 -3.52 0.84
C SER A 62 -8.49 -3.64 2.35
N SER A 63 -9.55 -3.90 3.13
CA SER A 63 -9.40 -4.11 4.58
C SER A 63 -8.53 -5.32 4.91
N LEU A 64 -8.72 -6.44 4.21
CA LEU A 64 -7.88 -7.63 4.39
C LEU A 64 -6.41 -7.34 4.08
N PHE A 65 -6.13 -6.60 3.01
CA PHE A 65 -4.77 -6.22 2.68
C PHE A 65 -4.13 -5.39 3.80
N TYR A 66 -4.84 -4.40 4.36
CA TYR A 66 -4.31 -3.58 5.46
C TYR A 66 -4.00 -4.40 6.70
N ILE A 67 -4.94 -5.27 7.10
CA ILE A 67 -4.76 -6.16 8.26
C ILE A 67 -3.50 -7.00 8.08
N MET A 68 -3.34 -7.64 6.91
CA MET A 68 -2.17 -8.48 6.62
C MET A 68 -0.87 -7.68 6.54
N SER A 69 -0.93 -6.45 6.06
CA SER A 69 0.18 -5.51 6.09
C SER A 69 0.60 -5.13 7.52
N GLY A 70 -0.36 -4.94 8.42
CA GLY A 70 -0.11 -4.70 9.86
C GLY A 70 0.59 -5.88 10.52
N PHE A 71 0.10 -7.11 10.29
CA PHE A 71 0.79 -8.31 10.79
C PHE A 71 2.23 -8.39 10.27
N LEU A 72 2.44 -8.19 8.97
CA LEU A 72 3.78 -8.20 8.39
C LEU A 72 4.69 -7.12 9.02
N ALA A 73 4.16 -5.94 9.36
CA ALA A 73 4.89 -4.90 10.05
C ALA A 73 5.39 -5.38 11.41
N VAL A 74 4.49 -5.95 12.23
CA VAL A 74 4.80 -6.52 13.56
C VAL A 74 5.81 -7.65 13.48
N TYR A 75 5.74 -8.50 12.46
CA TYR A 75 6.69 -9.60 12.33
C TYR A 75 8.07 -9.20 11.84
N THR A 76 8.22 -8.04 11.19
CA THR A 76 9.48 -7.70 10.50
C THR A 76 10.27 -6.56 11.13
N TRP A 77 9.68 -5.72 11.98
CA TRP A 77 10.34 -4.52 12.50
C TRP A 77 11.48 -4.76 13.51
N ARG A 78 11.47 -5.91 14.21
CA ARG A 78 12.37 -6.15 15.34
C ARG A 78 13.82 -6.35 14.86
N ASN A 79 14.75 -5.65 15.50
CA ASN A 79 16.21 -5.70 15.26
C ASN A 79 16.68 -5.18 13.89
N ILE A 80 15.88 -4.35 13.21
CA ILE A 80 16.30 -3.66 11.98
C ILE A 80 16.21 -2.15 12.13
N GLY A 81 17.11 -1.44 11.44
CA GLY A 81 17.11 0.02 11.39
C GLY A 81 15.94 0.56 10.56
N PHE A 82 15.57 1.83 10.79
CA PHE A 82 14.47 2.50 10.07
C PHE A 82 14.65 2.42 8.55
N ARG A 83 15.85 2.76 8.06
CA ARG A 83 16.18 2.77 6.64
C ARG A 83 16.00 1.40 5.99
N GLU A 84 16.48 0.35 6.64
CA GLU A 84 16.36 -1.03 6.15
C GLU A 84 14.91 -1.49 6.15
N TYR A 85 14.17 -1.20 7.22
CA TYR A 85 12.74 -1.53 7.34
C TYR A 85 11.91 -0.88 6.22
N ILE A 86 12.02 0.44 6.06
CA ILE A 86 11.25 1.19 5.07
C ILE A 86 11.68 0.82 3.65
N SER A 87 12.99 0.73 3.38
CA SER A 87 13.48 0.32 2.05
C SER A 87 12.95 -1.05 1.64
N GLY A 88 12.88 -2.02 2.57
CA GLY A 88 12.32 -3.35 2.31
C GLY A 88 10.83 -3.35 1.96
N LYS A 89 10.05 -2.36 2.41
CA LYS A 89 8.63 -2.20 2.05
C LYS A 89 8.47 -1.43 0.75
N ILE A 90 9.15 -0.29 0.63
CA ILE A 90 9.07 0.59 -0.54
C ILE A 90 9.53 -0.16 -1.80
N LYS A 91 10.63 -0.92 -1.76
CA LYS A 91 11.12 -1.69 -2.92
C LYS A 91 10.09 -2.66 -3.50
N LYS A 92 9.11 -3.11 -2.71
CA LYS A 92 8.05 -4.03 -3.16
C LYS A 92 6.81 -3.31 -3.66
N ILE A 93 6.48 -2.16 -3.08
CA ILE A 93 5.25 -1.42 -3.36
C ILE A 93 5.47 -0.41 -4.49
N TYR A 94 6.58 0.31 -4.43
CA TYR A 94 6.87 1.46 -5.27
C TYR A 94 6.96 1.14 -6.77
N PRO A 95 7.61 0.03 -7.21
CA PRO A 95 7.65 -0.30 -8.64
C PRO A 95 6.25 -0.52 -9.24
N LEU A 96 5.36 -1.17 -8.48
CA LEU A 96 3.98 -1.41 -8.91
C LEU A 96 3.20 -0.10 -8.98
N VAL A 97 3.31 0.74 -7.95
CA VAL A 97 2.63 2.05 -7.90
C VAL A 97 3.09 2.93 -9.06
N LEU A 98 4.40 3.02 -9.30
CA LEU A 98 4.92 3.78 -10.43
C LEU A 98 4.51 3.20 -11.78
N GLY A 99 4.54 1.88 -11.95
CA GLY A 99 4.10 1.25 -13.19
C GLY A 99 2.65 1.60 -13.53
N VAL A 100 1.75 1.53 -12.54
CA VAL A 100 0.34 1.89 -12.71
C VAL A 100 0.18 3.40 -12.91
N LEU A 101 0.95 4.24 -12.20
CA LEU A 101 0.92 5.69 -12.36
C LEU A 101 1.37 6.11 -13.77
N PHE A 102 2.46 5.55 -14.28
CA PHE A 102 2.94 5.86 -15.64
C PHE A 102 1.95 5.40 -16.70
N LEU A 103 1.34 4.22 -16.52
CA LEU A 103 0.26 3.77 -17.39
C LEU A 103 -0.93 4.74 -17.36
N ALA A 104 -1.34 5.19 -16.17
CA ALA A 104 -2.43 6.16 -16.02
C ALA A 104 -2.09 7.51 -16.66
N ILE A 105 -0.86 8.00 -16.51
CA ILE A 105 -0.37 9.22 -17.18
C ILE A 105 -0.43 9.07 -18.70
N ALA A 106 0.05 7.94 -19.24
CA ALA A 106 0.05 7.70 -20.67
C ALA A 106 -1.38 7.67 -21.23
N VAL A 107 -2.30 6.97 -20.56
CA VAL A 107 -3.71 6.92 -20.94
C VAL A 107 -4.35 8.31 -20.86
N ASP A 108 -4.09 9.07 -19.79
CA ASP A 108 -4.67 10.40 -19.61
C ASP A 108 -4.20 11.41 -20.67
N VAL A 109 -2.92 11.34 -21.06
CA VAL A 109 -2.36 12.15 -22.15
C VAL A 109 -2.98 11.77 -23.50
N VAL A 110 -3.11 10.47 -23.81
CA VAL A 110 -3.73 10.00 -25.06
C VAL A 110 -5.21 10.39 -25.14
N MET A 111 -5.92 10.39 -24.01
CA MET A 111 -7.33 10.76 -23.94
C MET A 111 -7.58 12.26 -23.77
N GLY A 112 -6.53 13.10 -23.67
CA GLY A 112 -6.67 14.55 -23.58
C GLY A 112 -7.23 15.08 -22.25
N GLY A 113 -7.08 14.33 -21.15
CA GLY A 113 -7.55 14.74 -19.81
C GLY A 113 -8.90 14.11 -19.47
N SER A 114 -8.89 12.81 -19.19
CA SER A 114 -10.10 12.03 -18.99
C SER A 114 -10.76 12.32 -17.63
N GLU A 115 -12.08 12.49 -17.60
CA GLU A 115 -12.87 12.54 -16.37
C GLU A 115 -12.59 11.34 -15.46
N THR A 116 -12.45 10.15 -16.04
CA THR A 116 -12.27 8.91 -15.29
C THR A 116 -10.86 8.74 -14.72
N ILE A 117 -9.87 9.49 -15.23
CA ILE A 117 -8.46 9.34 -14.85
C ILE A 117 -7.98 10.58 -14.10
N SER A 118 -8.05 11.77 -14.69
CA SER A 118 -7.56 13.01 -14.09
C SER A 118 -8.66 13.87 -13.46
N GLY A 119 -9.94 13.50 -13.62
CA GLY A 119 -11.06 14.25 -13.07
C GLY A 119 -11.34 15.55 -13.83
N ASN A 120 -11.21 15.52 -15.16
CA ASN A 120 -11.31 16.69 -16.06
C ASN A 120 -10.23 17.76 -15.79
N VAL A 121 -9.11 17.38 -15.19
CA VAL A 121 -7.96 18.27 -15.05
C VAL A 121 -7.24 18.31 -16.40
N SER A 122 -7.16 19.51 -17.00
CA SER A 122 -6.41 19.73 -18.24
C SER A 122 -5.01 19.13 -18.15
N VAL A 123 -4.66 18.33 -19.15
CA VAL A 123 -3.32 17.74 -19.31
C VAL A 123 -2.27 18.85 -19.27
N CYS A 124 -1.14 18.57 -18.63
CA CYS A 124 -0.02 19.51 -18.44
C CYS A 124 -0.35 20.81 -17.65
N SER A 125 -1.53 20.94 -17.05
CA SER A 125 -1.81 22.04 -16.13
C SER A 125 -1.00 21.93 -14.83
N GLN A 126 -0.89 23.03 -14.07
CA GLN A 126 -0.24 23.03 -12.76
C GLN A 126 -0.85 21.99 -11.80
N LYS A 127 -2.18 21.84 -11.82
CA LYS A 127 -2.89 20.84 -11.01
C LYS A 127 -2.57 19.41 -11.44
N TRP A 128 -2.42 19.18 -12.75
CA TRP A 128 -2.04 17.88 -13.29
C TRP A 128 -0.66 17.46 -12.79
N TRP A 129 0.34 18.35 -12.91
CA TRP A 129 1.69 18.11 -12.42
C TRP A 129 1.76 17.93 -10.90
N PHE A 130 0.96 18.70 -10.15
CA PHE A 130 0.81 18.50 -8.71
C PHE A 130 0.29 17.09 -8.39
N ASN A 131 -0.75 16.63 -9.10
CA ASN A 131 -1.30 15.29 -8.89
C ASN A 131 -0.30 14.18 -9.25
N VAL A 132 0.54 14.37 -10.28
CA VAL A 132 1.64 13.46 -10.63
C VAL A 132 2.67 13.43 -9.51
N PHE A 133 3.11 14.60 -9.03
CA PHE A 133 4.07 14.71 -7.93
C PHE A 133 3.56 14.02 -6.66
N MET A 134 2.29 14.23 -6.31
CA MET A 134 1.67 13.56 -5.17
C MET A 134 1.55 12.05 -5.35
N GLY A 135 1.38 11.57 -6.59
CA GLY A 135 1.42 10.15 -6.94
C GLY A 135 2.81 9.54 -6.78
N ILE A 136 3.84 10.22 -7.26
CA ILE A 136 5.25 9.79 -7.12
C ILE A 136 5.64 9.75 -5.64
N THR A 137 5.31 10.79 -4.88
CA THR A 137 5.64 10.87 -3.45
C THR A 137 4.77 10.00 -2.56
N MET A 138 3.69 9.41 -3.09
CA MET A 138 2.71 8.61 -2.35
C MET A 138 2.10 9.38 -1.17
N LEU A 139 1.73 10.64 -1.39
CA LEU A 139 1.16 11.53 -0.36
C LEU A 139 -0.30 11.92 -0.63
N LYS A 140 -0.94 11.35 -1.66
CA LYS A 140 -2.31 11.70 -2.07
C LYS A 140 -3.35 11.53 -0.96
N ALA A 141 -3.20 10.54 -0.09
CA ALA A 141 -4.13 10.26 1.01
C ALA A 141 -4.25 11.38 2.05
N PHE A 142 -3.26 12.28 2.11
CA PHE A 142 -3.22 13.36 3.11
C PHE A 142 -3.70 14.69 2.55
N MET A 143 -4.09 14.72 1.27
CA MET A 143 -4.65 15.91 0.64
C MET A 143 -6.16 15.94 0.84
N PRO A 144 -6.74 17.07 1.29
CA PRO A 144 -8.17 17.19 1.55
C PRO A 144 -9.00 17.35 0.27
N TRP A 145 -8.37 17.45 -0.92
CA TRP A 145 -9.06 17.69 -2.18
C TRP A 145 -9.32 16.38 -2.94
N GLU A 146 -10.58 16.09 -3.22
CA GLU A 146 -11.00 14.88 -3.95
C GLU A 146 -10.34 14.77 -5.34
N SER A 147 -10.17 15.90 -6.04
CA SER A 147 -9.49 15.97 -7.33
C SER A 147 -8.04 15.50 -7.28
N THR A 148 -7.39 15.60 -6.12
CA THR A 148 -6.04 15.07 -5.90
C THR A 148 -6.08 13.67 -5.31
N PHE A 149 -7.03 13.39 -4.43
CA PHE A 149 -7.20 12.10 -3.76
C PHE A 149 -7.49 10.96 -4.75
N TYR A 150 -8.40 11.18 -5.72
CA TYR A 150 -8.84 10.15 -6.67
C TYR A 150 -8.13 10.16 -8.04
N SER A 151 -7.28 11.16 -8.30
CA SER A 151 -6.63 11.31 -9.62
C SER A 151 -5.63 10.19 -9.97
N PHE A 152 -5.49 9.91 -11.26
CA PHE A 152 -4.68 8.90 -11.96
C PHE A 152 -5.07 7.45 -11.71
N HIS A 153 -4.99 7.00 -10.46
CA HIS A 153 -5.44 5.65 -10.14
C HIS A 153 -6.08 5.60 -8.75
N GLY A 154 -7.31 5.07 -8.71
CA GLY A 154 -8.11 4.96 -7.49
C GLY A 154 -7.38 4.30 -6.32
N PRO A 155 -6.63 3.18 -6.48
CA PRO A 155 -5.89 2.57 -5.36
C PRO A 155 -4.70 3.38 -4.83
N SER A 156 -4.34 4.53 -5.44
CA SER A 156 -3.15 5.31 -5.06
C SER A 156 -3.23 5.88 -3.64
N TRP A 157 -4.41 6.36 -3.22
CA TRP A 157 -4.62 6.89 -1.87
C TRP A 157 -4.39 5.77 -0.83
N TYR A 158 -4.88 4.57 -1.12
CA TYR A 158 -4.72 3.41 -0.25
C TYR A 158 -3.25 3.08 -0.01
N MET A 159 -2.44 3.07 -1.08
CA MET A 159 -1.01 2.81 -1.00
C MET A 159 -0.25 3.94 -0.28
N SER A 160 -0.69 5.19 -0.45
CA SER A 160 -0.14 6.35 0.25
C SER A 160 -0.31 6.23 1.77
N ALA A 161 -1.51 5.88 2.24
CA ALA A 161 -1.76 5.67 3.66
C ALA A 161 -0.97 4.49 4.23
N LEU A 162 -0.79 3.41 3.45
CA LEU A 162 -0.01 2.24 3.87
C LEU A 162 1.46 2.58 4.19
N VAL A 163 2.10 3.41 3.34
CA VAL A 163 3.49 3.82 3.56
C VAL A 163 3.62 4.61 4.85
N VAL A 164 2.71 5.55 5.10
CA VAL A 164 2.69 6.33 6.34
C VAL A 164 2.44 5.44 7.55
N PHE A 165 1.53 4.46 7.47
CA PHE A 165 1.33 3.50 8.55
C PHE A 165 2.58 2.69 8.86
N TYR A 166 3.38 2.30 7.87
CA TYR A 166 4.66 1.65 8.15
C TYR A 166 5.64 2.58 8.88
N VAL A 167 5.73 3.84 8.47
CA VAL A 167 6.58 4.83 9.15
C VAL A 167 6.14 5.02 10.60
N LEU A 168 4.86 5.32 10.82
CA LEU A 168 4.29 5.50 12.15
C LEU A 168 4.46 4.25 13.02
N PHE A 169 4.19 3.07 12.45
CA PHE A 169 4.35 1.81 13.16
C PHE A 169 5.78 1.63 13.67
N TRP A 170 6.79 1.86 12.83
CA TRP A 170 8.19 1.70 13.25
C TRP A 170 8.56 2.66 14.38
N VAL A 171 8.12 3.92 14.29
CA VAL A 171 8.38 4.95 15.32
C VAL A 171 7.71 4.56 16.64
N ILE A 172 6.41 4.24 16.62
CA ILE A 172 5.64 3.88 17.81
C ILE A 172 6.19 2.59 18.43
N ALA A 173 6.47 1.57 17.62
CA ALA A 173 7.03 0.31 18.10
C ALA A 173 8.39 0.49 18.79
N ARG A 174 9.23 1.40 18.27
CA ARG A 174 10.52 1.75 18.90
C ARG A 174 10.33 2.46 20.23
N ILE A 175 9.47 3.47 20.29
CA ILE A 175 9.17 4.20 21.54
C ILE A 175 8.67 3.22 22.62
N MET A 176 7.75 2.31 22.27
CA MET A 176 7.22 1.31 23.19
C MET A 176 8.29 0.31 23.65
N ALA A 177 9.15 -0.14 22.75
CA ALA A 177 10.23 -1.08 23.08
C ALA A 177 11.25 -0.47 24.05
N ASP A 178 11.67 0.78 23.78
CA ASP A 178 12.61 1.50 24.63
C ASP A 178 12.02 1.81 26.00
N SER A 179 10.73 2.14 26.05
CA SER A 179 9.98 2.35 27.30
C SER A 179 9.88 1.05 28.12
N GLY A 180 9.57 -0.07 27.48
CA GLY A 180 9.51 -1.39 28.11
C GLY A 180 10.87 -1.86 28.64
N TYR A 181 11.95 -1.58 27.90
CA TYR A 181 13.32 -1.86 28.35
C TYR A 181 13.69 -1.04 29.59
N LYS A 182 13.41 0.28 29.59
CA LYS A 182 13.65 1.15 30.74
C LYS A 182 12.86 0.70 31.97
N MET A 183 11.61 0.28 31.79
CA MET A 183 10.78 -0.24 32.87
C MET A 183 11.35 -1.55 33.46
N ARG A 184 11.71 -2.54 32.63
CA ARG A 184 12.34 -3.78 33.12
C ARG A 184 13.64 -3.53 33.86
N LYS A 185 14.48 -2.60 33.38
CA LYS A 185 15.73 -2.25 34.08
C LYS A 185 15.46 -1.58 35.44
N ARG A 186 14.37 -0.82 35.56
CA ARG A 186 13.98 -0.12 36.79
C ARG A 186 13.37 -1.04 37.85
N PHE A 187 12.63 -2.07 37.45
CA PHE A 187 11.90 -2.97 38.36
C PHE A 187 12.49 -4.39 38.47
N GLY A 188 13.36 -4.79 37.54
CA GLY A 188 14.05 -6.10 37.54
C GLY A 188 15.52 -6.02 37.95
N GLY A 189 15.94 -4.91 38.55
CA GLY A 189 17.25 -4.74 39.17
C GLY A 189 17.19 -5.07 40.66
N GLY A 190 17.25 -6.38 40.96
CA GLY A 190 17.55 -6.99 42.25
C GLY A 190 18.33 -8.28 41.96
#